data_AF-A0A957HCX1-F1
#
_entry.id   AF-A0A957HCX1-F1
#
_cell.length_a   1.000
_cell.length_b   1.000
_cell.length_c   1.000
_cell.angle_alpha   90.00
_cell.angle_beta   90.00
_cell.angle_gamma   90.00
#
_symmetry.space_group_name_H-M   'P 1'
#
loop_
_entity.id
_entity.type
_entity.pdbx_description
1 polymer ?
#
loop_
_entity_poly.entity_id
_entity_poly.type
_entity_poly.pdbx_seq_one_letter_code
_entity_poly.pdbx_strand_id
1 'polypeptide(L)'
;MHHLAPCSTLSLAKHTLPENKFCKSQKIPLQEWVLWDHCSLSKSSTKECKRIVTVNREQAWDIVCEFVQSDSLRKHMLSVEVAMRAYAEHYGEDPDSWGLVGLLHDFDWEIHPTLEQHPMDGAPILRERGLDEEDIRTILSHGPLAADDRVTLRDKALYAVDELTGLITAVALVRPSKDIGDVKVKSIKKKWKDKAFAAGVNRQDVEEGCEALGVDVWEFHVPLVLKAMQDHAGLLGLNGE
;
A
#
# COMPACT_ATOMS: atom_id res chain seq x y z
N MET A 1 47.72 -30.86 11.35
CA MET A 1 47.30 -30.15 10.13
C MET A 1 45.82 -30.35 9.96
N HIS A 2 45.07 -29.25 9.96
CA HIS A 2 43.78 -28.97 9.31
C HIS A 2 43.07 -27.89 10.14
N HIS A 3 43.34 -26.65 9.73
CA HIS A 3 42.74 -25.42 10.24
C HIS A 3 41.29 -25.32 9.80
N LEU A 4 40.41 -24.96 10.73
CA LEU A 4 39.06 -24.47 10.45
C LEU A 4 39.16 -23.06 9.83
N ALA A 5 38.47 -22.86 8.71
CA ALA A 5 38.36 -21.56 8.05
C ALA A 5 37.32 -20.67 8.78
N PRO A 6 37.52 -19.34 8.87
CA PRO A 6 36.54 -18.45 9.49
C PRO A 6 35.36 -18.17 8.55
N CYS A 7 34.18 -18.04 9.17
CA CYS A 7 32.94 -17.56 8.58
C CYS A 7 33.13 -16.12 8.05
N SER A 8 32.94 -15.93 6.74
CA SER A 8 32.99 -14.62 6.09
C SER A 8 31.71 -13.85 6.38
N THR A 9 31.81 -12.79 7.17
CA THR A 9 30.80 -11.74 7.28
C THR A 9 30.64 -11.05 5.92
N LEU A 10 29.48 -11.20 5.28
CA LEU A 10 29.06 -10.36 4.15
C LEU A 10 28.92 -8.92 4.66
N SER A 11 29.92 -8.09 4.35
CA SER A 11 29.83 -6.65 4.52
C SER A 11 28.86 -6.10 3.48
N LEU A 12 27.62 -5.75 3.88
CA LEU A 12 26.76 -4.91 3.05
C LEU A 12 27.47 -3.58 2.81
N ALA A 13 27.95 -3.39 1.58
CA ALA A 13 28.45 -2.11 1.13
C ALA A 13 27.30 -1.11 1.18
N LYS A 14 27.41 -0.08 2.02
CA LYS A 14 26.53 1.10 2.00
C LYS A 14 26.73 1.81 0.66
N HIS A 15 25.98 1.40 -0.36
CA HIS A 15 25.81 2.19 -1.56
C HIS A 15 24.90 3.36 -1.20
N THR A 16 25.47 4.55 -1.04
CA THR A 16 24.71 5.79 -1.08
C THR A 16 24.16 5.96 -2.49
N LEU A 17 22.94 5.48 -2.70
CA LEU A 17 22.17 5.71 -3.92
C LEU A 17 21.88 7.21 -4.06
N PRO A 18 21.89 7.76 -5.29
CA PRO A 18 21.59 9.16 -5.52
C PRO A 18 20.18 9.50 -5.00
N GLU A 19 20.08 10.59 -4.24
CA GLU A 19 18.83 11.00 -3.60
C GLU A 19 17.74 11.30 -4.64
N ASN A 20 16.64 10.54 -4.62
CA ASN A 20 15.49 10.80 -5.48
C ASN A 20 14.65 11.97 -4.90
N LYS A 21 14.40 13.00 -5.74
CA LYS A 21 13.64 14.21 -5.35
C LYS A 21 12.20 13.89 -4.88
N PHE A 22 11.56 12.87 -5.44
CA PHE A 22 10.22 12.42 -5.03
C PHE A 22 10.24 11.87 -3.59
N CYS A 23 11.26 11.10 -3.22
CA CYS A 23 11.41 10.60 -1.86
C CYS A 23 11.52 11.71 -0.82
N LYS A 24 12.19 12.83 -1.15
CA LYS A 24 12.29 13.98 -0.24
C LYS A 24 10.97 14.72 -0.08
N SER A 25 10.15 14.82 -1.13
CA SER A 25 8.89 15.59 -1.07
C SER A 25 7.80 14.90 -0.26
N GLN A 26 7.87 13.57 -0.08
CA GLN A 26 6.84 12.79 0.64
C GLN A 26 7.14 12.55 2.12
N LYS A 27 8.24 13.10 2.64
CA LYS A 27 8.50 13.20 4.10
C LYS A 27 7.66 14.34 4.67
N ILE A 28 6.35 14.17 4.68
CA ILE A 28 5.42 15.11 5.29
C ILE A 28 5.40 14.83 6.79
N PRO A 29 5.64 15.82 7.67
CA PRO A 29 5.49 15.64 9.11
C PRO A 29 4.06 15.18 9.41
N LEU A 30 3.89 14.20 10.31
CA LEU A 30 2.59 13.66 10.76
C LEU A 30 1.55 14.74 11.15
N GLN A 31 1.97 15.99 11.34
CA GLN A 31 1.17 17.13 11.74
C GLN A 31 0.31 17.74 10.61
N GLU A 32 0.66 17.59 9.32
CA GLU A 32 -0.13 18.19 8.22
C GLU A 32 -1.39 17.38 7.84
N TRP A 33 -1.51 16.15 8.32
CA TRP A 33 -2.62 15.25 8.04
C TRP A 33 -3.82 15.40 9.00
N VAL A 34 -3.73 16.29 9.99
CA VAL A 34 -4.71 16.43 11.10
C VAL A 34 -5.86 17.42 10.80
N LEU A 35 -6.03 17.89 9.56
CA LEU A 35 -6.99 18.97 9.25
C LEU A 35 -8.42 18.55 8.86
N TRP A 36 -8.87 17.34 9.22
CA TRP A 36 -10.27 16.91 9.03
C TRP A 36 -10.90 16.29 10.29
N ASP A 37 -10.78 16.95 11.44
CA ASP A 37 -11.57 16.59 12.63
C ASP A 37 -12.55 17.71 13.00
N HIS A 38 -13.78 17.61 12.49
CA HIS A 38 -14.96 18.18 13.14
C HIS A 38 -16.03 17.09 13.24
N CYS A 39 -15.88 16.19 14.20
CA CYS A 39 -17.01 15.44 14.72
C CYS A 39 -16.87 15.23 16.23
N SER A 40 -17.93 15.63 16.92
CA SER A 40 -18.05 15.88 18.35
C SER A 40 -17.81 14.67 19.26
N LEU A 41 -17.03 14.91 20.31
CA LEU A 41 -16.77 14.03 21.45
C LEU A 41 -18.04 13.47 22.09
N SER A 42 -18.07 12.17 22.34
CA SER A 42 -18.83 11.59 23.46
C SER A 42 -17.95 10.59 24.23
N LYS A 43 -18.00 10.68 25.56
CA LYS A 43 -17.13 9.97 26.50
C LYS A 43 -17.69 8.56 26.76
N SER A 44 -16.89 7.52 26.53
CA SER A 44 -17.09 6.21 27.15
C SER A 44 -15.75 5.51 27.31
N SER A 45 -15.43 5.16 28.56
CA SER A 45 -14.18 4.57 29.00
C SER A 45 -14.21 3.06 28.81
N THR A 46 -13.61 2.59 27.72
CA THR A 46 -12.97 1.27 27.65
C THR A 46 -11.48 1.51 27.49
N LYS A 47 -10.64 0.80 28.25
CA LYS A 47 -9.17 0.88 28.10
C LYS A 47 -8.81 0.41 26.70
N GLU A 48 -8.64 1.37 25.81
CA GLU A 48 -8.27 1.19 24.43
C GLU A 48 -6.82 0.70 24.40
N CYS A 49 -6.63 -0.58 24.07
CA CYS A 49 -5.32 -1.13 23.82
C CYS A 49 -4.89 -0.66 22.43
N LYS A 50 -4.54 0.63 22.32
CA LYS A 50 -4.10 1.23 21.06
C LYS A 50 -2.85 0.48 20.61
N ARG A 51 -2.89 -0.14 19.42
CA ARG A 51 -1.74 -0.87 18.85
C ARG A 51 -0.54 0.08 18.82
N ILE A 52 0.57 -0.34 19.44
CA ILE A 52 1.81 0.43 19.36
C ILE A 52 2.43 0.07 18.01
N VAL A 53 2.27 0.96 17.03
CA VAL A 53 2.99 0.87 15.76
C VAL A 53 4.50 0.98 16.04
N THR A 54 5.25 -0.08 15.76
CA THR A 54 6.69 -0.15 16.06
C THR A 54 7.55 0.63 15.06
N VAL A 55 7.08 0.76 13.83
CA VAL A 55 7.72 1.51 12.73
C VAL A 55 6.76 2.59 12.26
N ASN A 56 7.15 3.85 12.39
CA ASN A 56 6.29 4.95 11.95
C ASN A 56 6.30 5.10 10.41
N ARG A 57 5.35 5.88 9.89
CA ARG A 57 5.20 6.11 8.45
C ARG A 57 6.46 6.68 7.78
N GLU A 58 7.21 7.56 8.45
CA GLU A 58 8.44 8.14 7.88
C GLU A 58 9.53 7.07 7.72
N GLN A 59 9.70 6.20 8.72
CA GLN A 59 10.63 5.07 8.65
C GLN A 59 10.21 4.06 7.59
N ALA A 60 8.91 3.80 7.44
CA ALA A 60 8.40 2.98 6.35
C ALA A 60 8.70 3.60 4.98
N TRP A 61 8.51 4.92 4.82
CA TRP A 61 8.85 5.61 3.59
C TRP A 61 10.34 5.54 3.27
N ASP A 62 11.22 5.59 4.28
CA ASP A 62 12.65 5.37 4.09
C ASP A 62 12.97 3.97 3.56
N ILE A 63 12.26 2.93 4.03
CA ILE A 63 12.37 1.56 3.49
C ILE A 63 11.94 1.55 2.02
N VAL A 64 10.78 2.12 1.68
CA VAL A 64 10.29 2.20 0.30
C VAL A 64 11.32 2.88 -0.60
N CYS A 65 11.86 4.02 -0.18
CA CYS A 65 12.83 4.79 -0.95
C CYS A 65 14.17 4.08 -1.16
N GLU A 66 14.55 3.23 -0.21
CA GLU A 66 15.76 2.41 -0.31
C GLU A 66 15.63 1.30 -1.35
N PHE A 67 14.52 0.57 -1.35
CA PHE A 67 14.38 -0.65 -2.16
C PHE A 67 13.63 -0.45 -3.49
N VAL A 68 12.75 0.54 -3.57
CA VAL A 68 11.98 0.85 -4.79
C VAL A 68 12.58 2.09 -5.43
N GLN A 69 13.05 2.01 -6.67
CA GLN A 69 13.59 3.16 -7.42
C GLN A 69 12.59 3.74 -8.43
N SER A 70 11.62 2.94 -8.88
CA SER A 70 10.58 3.34 -9.80
C SER A 70 9.58 4.31 -9.16
N ASP A 71 9.46 5.51 -9.72
CA ASP A 71 8.46 6.48 -9.28
C ASP A 71 7.03 5.97 -9.49
N SER A 72 6.78 5.12 -10.49
CA SER A 72 5.44 4.55 -10.70
C SER A 72 5.08 3.53 -9.62
N LEU A 73 6.03 2.71 -9.18
CA LEU A 73 5.81 1.74 -8.11
C LEU A 73 5.63 2.44 -6.76
N ARG A 74 6.45 3.46 -6.45
CA ARG A 74 6.24 4.28 -5.24
C ARG A 74 4.86 4.95 -5.23
N LYS A 75 4.39 5.46 -6.37
CA LYS A 75 3.04 6.05 -6.48
C LYS A 75 1.93 5.02 -6.33
N HIS A 76 2.15 3.79 -6.80
CA HIS A 76 1.23 2.68 -6.55
C HIS A 76 1.15 2.37 -5.05
N MET A 77 2.29 2.23 -4.36
CA MET A 77 2.33 2.00 -2.91
C MET A 77 1.65 3.12 -2.10
N LEU A 78 1.83 4.39 -2.51
CA LEU A 78 1.09 5.52 -1.92
C LEU A 78 -0.42 5.44 -2.22
N SER A 79 -0.81 4.93 -3.38
CA SER A 79 -2.23 4.74 -3.73
C SER A 79 -2.87 3.66 -2.87
N VAL A 80 -2.16 2.56 -2.63
CA VAL A 80 -2.58 1.47 -1.73
C VAL A 80 -2.65 1.96 -0.29
N GLU A 81 -1.67 2.75 0.17
CA GLU A 81 -1.73 3.39 1.49
C GLU A 81 -3.01 4.20 1.69
N VAL A 82 -3.33 5.15 0.78
CA VAL A 82 -4.52 6.01 0.96
C VAL A 82 -5.82 5.21 0.89
N ALA A 83 -5.87 4.15 0.07
CA ALA A 83 -7.01 3.25 -0.01
C ALA A 83 -7.20 2.44 1.28
N MET A 84 -6.09 1.94 1.85
CA MET A 84 -6.09 1.22 3.12
C MET A 84 -6.54 2.10 4.29
N ARG A 85 -6.09 3.36 4.33
CA ARG A 85 -6.54 4.35 5.33
C ARG A 85 -8.04 4.58 5.26
N ALA A 86 -8.60 4.76 4.06
CA ALA A 86 -10.04 4.95 3.87
C ALA A 86 -10.87 3.72 4.31
N TYR A 87 -10.36 2.51 4.08
CA TYR A 87 -10.99 1.29 4.59
C TYR A 87 -10.92 1.17 6.12
N ALA A 88 -9.80 1.57 6.72
CA ALA A 88 -9.68 1.59 8.18
C ALA A 88 -10.71 2.53 8.81
N GLU A 89 -10.82 3.75 8.28
CA GLU A 89 -11.83 4.73 8.73
C GLU A 89 -13.26 4.16 8.59
N HIS A 90 -13.56 3.50 7.48
CA HIS A 90 -14.86 2.85 7.26
C HIS A 90 -15.18 1.79 8.33
N TYR A 91 -14.20 0.98 8.71
CA TYR A 91 -14.38 -0.07 9.73
C TYR A 91 -14.17 0.41 11.17
N GLY A 92 -13.84 1.70 11.38
CA GLY A 92 -13.53 2.24 12.71
C GLY A 92 -12.20 1.72 13.29
N GLU A 93 -11.29 1.33 12.40
CA GLU A 93 -9.95 0.83 12.71
C GLU A 93 -8.91 1.95 12.62
N ASP A 94 -7.69 1.69 13.08
CA ASP A 94 -6.58 2.66 13.04
C ASP A 94 -6.04 2.89 11.61
N PRO A 95 -6.20 4.09 11.03
CA PRO A 95 -5.74 4.39 9.67
C PRO A 95 -4.21 4.35 9.53
N ASP A 96 -3.47 4.71 10.58
CA ASP A 96 -2.00 4.68 10.52
C ASP A 96 -1.49 3.25 10.44
N SER A 97 -2.13 2.35 11.18
CA SER A 97 -1.87 0.91 11.16
C SER A 97 -2.14 0.27 9.79
N TRP A 98 -3.26 0.60 9.15
CA TRP A 98 -3.64 0.04 7.84
C TRP A 98 -2.85 0.69 6.70
N GLY A 99 -2.62 2.00 6.78
CA GLY A 99 -1.81 2.74 5.84
C GLY A 99 -0.36 2.24 5.81
N LEU A 100 0.22 1.90 6.96
CA LEU A 100 1.60 1.40 7.05
C LEU A 100 1.83 0.13 6.22
N VAL A 101 0.95 -0.87 6.36
CA VAL A 101 1.06 -2.13 5.61
C VAL A 101 0.76 -1.91 4.13
N GLY A 102 -0.18 -1.03 3.79
CA GLY A 102 -0.44 -0.63 2.41
C GLY A 102 0.75 0.08 1.76
N LEU A 103 1.45 0.93 2.51
CA LEU A 103 2.65 1.62 2.02
C LEU A 103 3.80 0.65 1.77
N LEU A 104 3.92 -0.41 2.56
CA LEU A 104 5.07 -1.32 2.50
C LEU A 104 4.85 -2.57 1.66
N HIS A 105 3.63 -2.89 1.23
CA HIS A 105 3.31 -4.20 0.66
C HIS A 105 4.27 -4.65 -0.46
N ASP A 106 4.61 -3.71 -1.35
CA ASP A 106 5.43 -3.92 -2.55
C ASP A 106 6.89 -3.48 -2.44
N PHE A 107 7.37 -3.18 -1.23
CA PHE A 107 8.69 -2.56 -1.05
C PHE A 107 9.85 -3.40 -1.62
N ASP A 108 9.70 -4.72 -1.69
CA ASP A 108 10.74 -5.64 -2.15
C ASP A 108 10.56 -6.09 -3.61
N TRP A 109 9.52 -5.63 -4.32
CA TRP A 109 9.24 -6.07 -5.69
C TRP A 109 10.43 -5.90 -6.64
N GLU A 110 11.17 -4.78 -6.57
CA GLU A 110 12.32 -4.55 -7.46
C GLU A 110 13.53 -5.45 -7.17
N ILE A 111 13.65 -5.97 -5.95
CA ILE A 111 14.73 -6.89 -5.54
C ILE A 111 14.30 -8.36 -5.58
N HIS A 112 12.99 -8.64 -5.56
CA HIS A 112 12.38 -9.97 -5.62
C HIS A 112 11.24 -10.04 -6.65
N PRO A 113 11.49 -9.85 -7.96
CA PRO A 113 10.45 -9.54 -8.96
C PRO A 113 9.66 -10.76 -9.46
N THR A 114 9.57 -11.84 -8.68
CA THR A 114 8.80 -13.03 -9.05
C THR A 114 7.82 -13.41 -7.94
N LEU A 115 6.69 -14.03 -8.31
CA LEU A 115 5.64 -14.43 -7.37
C LEU A 115 6.08 -15.54 -6.40
N GLU A 116 7.17 -16.24 -6.71
CA GLU A 116 7.79 -17.22 -5.82
C GLU A 116 8.64 -16.56 -4.74
N GLN A 117 9.11 -15.33 -4.97
CA GLN A 117 10.00 -14.60 -4.08
C GLN A 117 9.26 -13.50 -3.32
N HIS A 118 8.57 -12.60 -4.03
CA HIS A 118 7.79 -11.53 -3.42
C HIS A 118 6.41 -12.01 -2.96
N PRO A 119 5.94 -11.60 -1.77
CA PRO A 119 6.63 -10.75 -0.77
C PRO A 119 7.46 -11.54 0.27
N MET A 120 7.56 -12.86 0.14
CA MET A 120 8.13 -13.77 1.15
C MET A 120 9.59 -13.45 1.50
N ASP A 121 10.42 -13.20 0.48
CA ASP A 121 11.84 -12.91 0.62
C ASP A 121 12.10 -11.51 1.23
N GLY A 122 11.11 -10.61 1.21
CA GLY A 122 11.15 -9.32 1.89
C GLY A 122 10.94 -9.39 3.40
N ALA A 123 10.29 -10.45 3.91
CA ALA A 123 9.95 -10.55 5.34
C ALA A 123 11.15 -10.43 6.30
N PRO A 124 12.31 -11.08 6.05
CA PRO A 124 13.48 -10.92 6.92
C PRO A 124 13.95 -9.47 7.02
N ILE A 125 13.88 -8.70 5.93
CA ILE A 125 14.25 -7.28 5.92
C ILE A 125 13.32 -6.50 6.85
N LEU A 126 12.00 -6.68 6.73
CA LEU A 126 11.03 -5.99 7.58
C LEU A 126 11.22 -6.34 9.07
N ARG A 127 11.55 -7.59 9.40
CA ARG A 127 11.89 -8.01 10.78
C ARG A 127 13.12 -7.29 11.30
N GLU A 128 14.18 -7.21 10.48
CA GLU A 128 15.41 -6.47 10.83
C GLU A 128 15.16 -4.96 11.02
N ARG A 129 14.16 -4.41 10.32
CA ARG A 129 13.71 -3.01 10.48
C ARG A 129 12.78 -2.80 11.68
N GLY A 130 12.40 -3.86 12.39
CA GLY A 130 11.61 -3.78 13.62
C GLY A 130 10.10 -3.73 13.42
N LEU A 131 9.59 -4.12 12.24
CA LEU A 131 8.15 -4.34 12.07
C LEU A 131 7.68 -5.50 12.93
N ASP A 132 6.46 -5.40 13.46
CA ASP A 132 5.84 -6.50 14.18
C ASP A 132 5.40 -7.63 13.21
N GLU A 133 5.28 -8.85 13.73
CA GLU A 133 4.91 -10.01 12.89
C GLU A 133 3.47 -9.92 12.36
N GLU A 134 2.60 -9.11 12.97
CA GLU A 134 1.23 -8.93 12.50
C GLU A 134 1.19 -8.09 11.22
N ASP A 135 1.94 -6.99 11.18
CA ASP A 135 2.16 -6.14 10.01
C ASP A 135 2.85 -6.92 8.90
N ILE A 136 3.89 -7.70 9.22
CA ILE A 136 4.57 -8.56 8.25
C ILE A 136 3.61 -9.61 7.71
N ARG A 137 2.83 -10.29 8.55
CA ARG A 137 1.84 -11.28 8.08
C ARG A 137 0.80 -10.65 7.16
N THR A 138 0.29 -9.46 7.48
CA THR A 138 -0.63 -8.75 6.60
C THR A 138 0.03 -8.42 5.26
N ILE A 139 1.25 -7.89 5.28
CA ILE A 139 2.03 -7.64 4.06
C ILE A 139 2.18 -8.95 3.29
N LEU A 140 2.59 -10.06 3.90
CA LEU A 140 2.78 -11.31 3.16
C LEU A 140 1.50 -11.83 2.48
N SER A 141 0.35 -11.63 3.12
CA SER A 141 -0.94 -12.17 2.69
C SER A 141 -1.47 -11.60 1.37
N HIS A 142 -0.95 -10.48 0.86
CA HIS A 142 -1.37 -9.97 -0.45
C HIS A 142 -0.84 -10.87 -1.59
N GLY A 143 0.33 -11.50 -1.38
CA GLY A 143 0.92 -12.44 -2.32
C GLY A 143 0.21 -13.81 -2.34
N PRO A 144 0.37 -14.58 -3.43
CA PRO A 144 -0.34 -15.86 -3.61
C PRO A 144 0.14 -16.96 -2.66
N LEU A 145 1.40 -16.93 -2.21
CA LEU A 145 1.98 -17.98 -1.36
C LEU A 145 1.43 -17.97 0.09
N ALA A 146 0.92 -16.83 0.54
CA ALA A 146 0.30 -16.67 1.86
C ALA A 146 -1.19 -16.31 1.75
N ALA A 147 -1.85 -16.70 0.64
CA ALA A 147 -3.26 -16.42 0.42
C ALA A 147 -4.17 -17.01 1.52
N ASP A 148 -3.81 -18.18 2.06
CA ASP A 148 -4.54 -18.83 3.16
C ASP A 148 -4.46 -18.04 4.49
N ASP A 149 -3.48 -17.14 4.62
CA ASP A 149 -3.31 -16.29 5.81
C ASP A 149 -4.16 -15.01 5.76
N ARG A 150 -4.92 -14.77 4.68
CA ARG A 150 -5.86 -13.63 4.54
C ARG A 150 -7.12 -13.81 5.39
N VAL A 151 -6.98 -13.63 6.70
CA VAL A 151 -8.06 -13.91 7.67
C VAL A 151 -8.73 -12.62 8.16
N THR A 152 -7.95 -11.58 8.46
CA THR A 152 -8.46 -10.35 9.08
C THR A 152 -9.09 -9.40 8.05
N LEU A 153 -9.85 -8.41 8.51
CA LEU A 153 -10.37 -7.34 7.63
C LEU A 153 -9.23 -6.58 6.95
N ARG A 154 -8.11 -6.35 7.65
CA ARG A 154 -6.94 -5.64 7.13
C ARG A 154 -6.28 -6.40 5.98
N ASP A 155 -6.10 -7.71 6.12
CA ASP A 155 -5.50 -8.57 5.09
C ASP A 155 -6.36 -8.57 3.82
N LYS A 156 -7.67 -8.72 4.00
CA LYS A 156 -8.65 -8.74 2.89
C LYS A 156 -8.77 -7.39 2.20
N ALA A 157 -8.70 -6.29 2.96
CA ALA A 157 -8.70 -4.95 2.42
C ALA A 157 -7.44 -4.69 1.59
N LEU A 158 -6.25 -5.09 2.09
CA LEU A 158 -5.01 -4.94 1.34
C LEU A 158 -5.10 -5.64 -0.02
N TYR A 159 -5.52 -6.91 -0.02
CA TYR A 159 -5.70 -7.69 -1.23
C TYR A 159 -6.75 -7.08 -2.19
N ALA A 160 -7.84 -6.53 -1.67
CA ALA A 160 -8.88 -5.93 -2.51
C ALA A 160 -8.41 -4.61 -3.17
N VAL A 161 -7.71 -3.75 -2.44
CA VAL A 161 -7.37 -2.41 -2.94
C VAL A 161 -6.16 -2.39 -3.86
N ASP A 162 -5.21 -3.32 -3.69
CA ASP A 162 -3.94 -3.39 -4.40
C ASP A 162 -4.13 -3.20 -5.91
N GLU A 163 -4.73 -4.20 -6.56
CA GLU A 163 -4.95 -4.24 -8.00
C GLU A 163 -5.90 -3.11 -8.49
N LEU A 164 -6.90 -2.74 -7.68
CA LEU A 164 -7.83 -1.69 -8.05
C LEU A 164 -7.14 -0.32 -8.17
N THR A 165 -6.20 0.00 -7.28
CA THR A 165 -5.50 1.29 -7.33
C THR A 165 -4.68 1.43 -8.61
N GLY A 166 -4.06 0.35 -9.09
CA GLY A 166 -3.38 0.28 -10.38
C GLY A 166 -4.32 0.56 -11.55
N LEU A 167 -5.52 -0.03 -11.55
CA LEU A 167 -6.53 0.24 -12.57
C LEU A 167 -7.00 1.69 -12.57
N ILE A 168 -7.32 2.27 -11.40
CA ILE A 168 -7.78 3.65 -11.28
C ILE A 168 -6.70 4.61 -11.79
N THR A 169 -5.45 4.38 -11.40
CA THR A 169 -4.29 5.14 -11.87
C THR A 169 -4.17 5.09 -13.38
N ALA A 170 -4.23 3.89 -13.98
CA ALA A 170 -4.20 3.74 -15.44
C ALA A 170 -5.35 4.49 -16.11
N VAL A 171 -6.57 4.43 -15.54
CA VAL A 171 -7.75 5.17 -16.04
C VAL A 171 -7.51 6.67 -16.03
N ALA A 172 -6.88 7.22 -14.99
CA ALA A 172 -6.54 8.64 -14.90
C ALA A 172 -5.48 9.02 -15.96
N LEU A 173 -4.40 8.24 -16.06
CA LEU A 173 -3.25 8.56 -16.91
C LEU A 173 -3.53 8.53 -18.42
N VAL A 174 -4.55 7.77 -18.87
CA VAL A 174 -4.96 7.77 -20.28
C VAL A 174 -5.91 8.92 -20.65
N ARG A 175 -6.31 9.75 -19.69
CA ARG A 175 -7.10 10.95 -19.98
C ARG A 175 -6.15 12.08 -20.43
N PRO A 176 -6.60 12.97 -21.33
CA PRO A 176 -5.81 14.14 -21.71
C PRO A 176 -5.42 15.03 -20.51
N SER A 177 -6.29 15.16 -19.51
CA SER A 177 -6.03 15.93 -18.30
C SER A 177 -5.05 15.25 -17.36
N LYS A 178 -4.89 13.92 -17.41
CA LYS A 178 -4.16 13.11 -16.41
C LYS A 178 -4.60 13.34 -14.95
N ASP A 179 -5.76 13.97 -14.77
CA ASP A 179 -6.32 14.31 -13.47
C ASP A 179 -7.32 13.23 -13.04
N ILE A 180 -7.10 12.66 -11.85
CA ILE A 180 -8.02 11.69 -11.25
C ILE A 180 -9.35 12.32 -10.84
N GLY A 181 -9.41 13.64 -10.61
CA GLY A 181 -10.64 14.39 -10.36
C GLY A 181 -11.66 14.26 -11.49
N ASP A 182 -11.20 14.02 -12.72
CA ASP A 182 -12.06 13.78 -13.89
C ASP A 182 -12.53 12.32 -14.03
N VAL A 183 -11.96 11.40 -13.24
CA VAL A 183 -12.31 9.97 -13.26
C VAL A 183 -13.64 9.76 -12.56
N LYS A 184 -14.49 8.93 -13.18
CA LYS A 184 -15.80 8.56 -12.66
C LYS A 184 -15.90 7.04 -12.61
N VAL A 185 -16.69 6.51 -11.68
CA VAL A 185 -16.95 5.05 -11.57
C VAL A 185 -17.32 4.43 -12.92
N LYS A 186 -18.17 5.10 -13.72
CA LYS A 186 -18.53 4.63 -15.07
C LYS A 186 -17.34 4.48 -16.03
N SER A 187 -16.31 5.32 -15.89
CA SER A 187 -15.10 5.26 -16.71
C SER A 187 -14.25 4.05 -16.31
N ILE A 188 -14.12 3.79 -15.01
CA ILE A 188 -13.46 2.61 -14.48
C ILE A 188 -14.21 1.35 -14.93
N LYS A 189 -15.53 1.29 -14.75
CA LYS A 189 -16.38 0.17 -15.17
C LYS A 189 -16.32 -0.12 -16.68
N LYS A 190 -16.12 0.90 -17.51
CA LYS A 190 -15.88 0.71 -18.95
C LYS A 190 -14.52 0.06 -19.21
N LYS A 191 -13.46 0.56 -18.57
CA LYS A 191 -12.09 0.05 -18.72
C LYS A 191 -11.88 -1.32 -18.08
N TRP A 192 -12.63 -1.63 -17.04
CA TRP A 192 -12.69 -2.96 -16.43
C TRP A 192 -12.97 -4.07 -17.45
N LYS A 193 -13.90 -3.84 -18.39
CA LYS A 193 -14.29 -4.82 -19.41
C LYS A 193 -13.24 -5.02 -20.49
N ASP A 194 -12.34 -4.05 -20.67
CA ASP A 194 -11.26 -4.08 -21.64
C ASP A 194 -10.05 -4.77 -20.99
N LYS A 195 -9.91 -6.08 -21.18
CA LYS A 195 -8.84 -6.87 -20.56
C LYS A 195 -7.44 -6.49 -21.08
N ALA A 196 -7.34 -5.87 -22.25
CA ALA A 196 -6.05 -5.41 -22.79
C ALA A 196 -5.61 -4.10 -22.12
N PHE A 197 -6.55 -3.30 -21.63
CA PHE A 197 -6.25 -2.11 -20.86
C PHE A 197 -5.80 -2.47 -19.45
N ALA A 198 -4.64 -1.96 -19.02
CA ALA A 198 -4.02 -2.34 -17.74
C ALA A 198 -3.98 -3.88 -17.61
N ALA A 199 -3.36 -4.53 -18.59
CA ALA A 199 -3.31 -6.00 -18.69
C ALA A 199 -2.57 -6.65 -17.51
N GLY A 200 -1.73 -5.89 -16.80
CA GLY A 200 -1.10 -6.33 -15.55
C GLY A 200 -2.07 -6.38 -14.38
N VAL A 201 -3.24 -5.73 -14.46
CA VAL A 201 -4.21 -5.72 -13.36
C VAL A 201 -5.01 -7.01 -13.31
N ASN A 202 -4.91 -7.73 -12.19
CA ASN A 202 -5.74 -8.88 -11.91
C ASN A 202 -7.12 -8.47 -11.36
N ARG A 203 -8.11 -8.49 -12.25
CA ARG A 203 -9.51 -8.16 -11.91
C ARG A 203 -10.18 -9.20 -11.01
N GLN A 204 -9.71 -10.45 -11.07
CA GLN A 204 -10.25 -11.52 -10.25
C GLN A 204 -9.87 -11.29 -8.78
N ASP A 205 -8.64 -10.85 -8.51
CA ASP A 205 -8.17 -10.56 -7.16
C ASP A 205 -9.03 -9.45 -6.49
N VAL A 206 -9.40 -8.42 -7.26
CA VAL A 206 -10.30 -7.37 -6.79
C VAL A 206 -11.71 -7.92 -6.49
N GLU A 207 -12.25 -8.81 -7.35
CA GLU A 207 -13.57 -9.43 -7.15
C GLU A 207 -13.57 -10.34 -5.90
N GLU A 208 -12.55 -11.18 -5.74
CA GLU A 208 -12.36 -12.07 -4.59
C GLU A 208 -12.14 -11.30 -3.29
N GLY A 209 -11.34 -10.23 -3.33
CA GLY A 209 -11.14 -9.34 -2.19
C GLY A 209 -12.45 -8.68 -1.74
N CYS A 210 -13.27 -8.21 -2.68
CA CYS A 210 -14.60 -7.65 -2.38
C CYS A 210 -15.54 -8.71 -1.78
N GLU A 211 -15.56 -9.91 -2.34
CA GLU A 211 -16.35 -11.03 -1.81
C GLU A 211 -15.93 -11.39 -0.38
N ALA A 212 -14.63 -11.48 -0.11
CA ALA A 212 -14.09 -11.79 1.21
C ALA A 212 -14.41 -10.72 2.28
N LEU A 213 -14.56 -9.46 1.86
CA LEU A 213 -15.01 -8.34 2.67
C LEU A 213 -16.53 -8.24 2.78
N GLY A 214 -17.28 -8.95 1.94
CA GLY A 214 -18.74 -8.85 1.87
C GLY A 214 -19.24 -7.51 1.33
N VAL A 215 -18.48 -6.85 0.45
CA VAL A 215 -18.82 -5.55 -0.13
C VAL A 215 -19.03 -5.63 -1.64
N ASP A 216 -19.85 -4.74 -2.20
CA ASP A 216 -20.06 -4.68 -3.65
C ASP A 216 -18.92 -3.92 -4.34
N VAL A 217 -18.42 -4.47 -5.46
CA VAL A 217 -17.34 -3.87 -6.25
C VAL A 217 -17.71 -2.46 -6.73
N TRP A 218 -18.92 -2.26 -7.26
CA TRP A 218 -19.31 -1.06 -7.99
C TRP A 218 -20.05 -0.03 -7.15
N GLU A 219 -20.80 -0.48 -6.14
CA GLU A 219 -21.58 0.37 -5.26
C GLU A 219 -20.80 0.80 -4.01
N PHE A 220 -19.72 0.09 -3.66
CA PHE A 220 -18.93 0.39 -2.46
C PHE A 220 -17.42 0.49 -2.72
N HIS A 221 -16.76 -0.60 -3.14
CA HIS A 221 -15.30 -0.68 -3.19
C HIS A 221 -14.68 0.35 -4.15
N VAL A 222 -15.13 0.38 -5.41
CA VAL A 222 -14.64 1.34 -6.41
C VAL A 222 -14.91 2.80 -6.00
N PRO A 223 -16.13 3.18 -5.56
CA PRO A 223 -16.39 4.52 -5.03
C PRO A 223 -15.47 4.94 -3.87
N LEU A 224 -15.27 4.07 -2.88
CA LEU A 224 -14.43 4.34 -1.71
C LEU A 224 -12.98 4.61 -2.12
N VAL A 225 -12.38 3.68 -2.88
CA VAL A 225 -10.98 3.78 -3.31
C VAL A 225 -10.76 4.96 -4.26
N LEU A 226 -11.67 5.17 -5.22
CA LEU A 226 -11.59 6.32 -6.12
C LEU A 226 -11.63 7.64 -5.35
N LYS A 227 -12.55 7.78 -4.39
CA LYS A 227 -12.67 8.99 -3.58
C LYS A 227 -11.41 9.24 -2.76
N ALA A 228 -10.88 8.21 -2.10
CA ALA A 228 -9.63 8.30 -1.35
C ALA A 228 -8.46 8.76 -2.22
N MET A 229 -8.30 8.19 -3.41
CA MET A 229 -7.25 8.61 -4.34
C MET A 229 -7.46 10.03 -4.90
N GLN A 230 -8.71 10.45 -5.11
CA GLN A 230 -9.04 11.82 -5.54
C GLN A 230 -8.68 12.87 -4.48
N ASP A 231 -8.96 12.58 -3.21
CA ASP A 231 -8.64 13.50 -2.11
C ASP A 231 -7.13 13.67 -1.91
N HIS A 232 -6.34 12.73 -2.42
CA HIS A 232 -4.88 12.73 -2.36
C HIS A 232 -4.22 12.87 -3.74
N ALA A 233 -4.92 13.42 -4.73
CA ALA A 233 -4.44 13.51 -6.12
C ALA A 233 -3.03 14.12 -6.25
N GLY A 234 -2.72 15.16 -5.46
CA GLY A 234 -1.40 15.80 -5.45
C GLY A 234 -0.29 14.86 -4.97
N LEU A 235 -0.53 14.12 -3.88
CA LEU A 235 0.40 13.10 -3.36
C LEU A 235 0.69 12.02 -4.40
N LEU A 236 -0.36 11.56 -5.09
CA LEU A 236 -0.27 10.50 -6.09
C LEU A 236 0.31 10.99 -7.45
N GLY A 237 0.47 12.32 -7.62
CA GLY A 237 0.85 12.93 -8.89
C GLY A 237 -0.18 12.67 -9.99
N LEU A 238 -1.46 12.74 -9.62
CA LEU A 238 -2.64 12.55 -10.47
C LEU A 238 -3.56 13.79 -10.43
N ASN A 239 -3.01 14.97 -10.16
CA ASN A 239 -3.74 16.26 -10.13
C ASN A 239 -3.69 17.01 -11.49
N GLY A 240 -3.20 16.36 -12.54
CA GLY A 240 -3.16 16.91 -13.91
C GLY A 240 -1.96 17.81 -14.25
N GLU A 241 -0.95 17.86 -13.39
CA GLU A 241 0.31 18.61 -13.58
C GLU A 241 1.44 17.77 -14.21
#